data_AF-A0AAD5SIZ2-F1
#
_entry.id   AF-A0AAD5SIZ2-F1
#
_cell.length_a   1.000
_cell.length_b   1.000
_cell.length_c   1.000
_cell.angle_alpha   90.00
_cell.angle_beta   90.00
_cell.angle_gamma   90.00
#
_symmetry.space_group_name_H-M   'P 1'
#
loop_
_entity.id
_entity.type
_entity.pdbx_description
1 polymer ?
#
loop_
_entity_poly.entity_id
_entity_poly.type
_entity_poly.pdbx_seq_one_letter_code
_entity_poly.pdbx_strand_id
1 'polypeptide(L)'
;MKFQIWLNEKEKGFVFSMEKELPKGAGQVTLADMDGDGTIDLVFPVCRDKNECAIHVVHNRQMPLCETGDIEKKGCRDPHELCVADEKFGFEIGSEADHLILPWHKITDTKSLIQTSHPHLTSTPIPLRIGDFNNDGYPDILVTTVDNGVRLLKSVPCSVDICGAKAVESGRRGVEDVVLGTEAVRGVSGKVVGGGFLDLDEDGTLDVLVFTIESGKFRTHAFYNNFYNDAFFLKALVSNGVCPAWCPEGEKFPDPKPYGVNYAGATYKYTVLDTSGKRRANTVAQLPQSSYFALQTPYALFGLGRTNNYVEDLFVGVSRYEPNHVAHYQGVIPNSQLIIIPYEKDTEAWSMEMYVEPGSATSGVLAVLGTSLVLLLGVVAGLHWIEKREDELEKKKALHLLNFDAL
;
A
#
# COMPACT_ATOMS: atom_id res chain seq x y z
N MET A 1 4.80 -29.05 8.46
CA MET A 1 4.35 -28.35 7.24
C MET A 1 5.58 -27.87 6.52
N LYS A 2 5.58 -27.85 5.18
CA LYS A 2 6.69 -27.34 4.38
C LYS A 2 6.17 -26.27 3.43
N PHE A 3 7.04 -25.38 2.99
CA PHE A 3 6.75 -24.47 1.89
C PHE A 3 7.81 -24.63 0.81
N GLN A 4 7.40 -24.36 -0.42
CA GLN A 4 8.27 -24.29 -1.59
C GLN A 4 8.19 -22.89 -2.18
N ILE A 5 9.31 -22.41 -2.71
CA ILE A 5 9.38 -21.17 -3.46
C ILE A 5 9.72 -21.51 -4.90
N TRP A 6 8.93 -20.92 -5.80
CA TRP A 6 9.10 -21.02 -7.24
C TRP A 6 9.32 -19.60 -7.77
N LEU A 7 10.44 -19.37 -8.44
CA LEU A 7 10.84 -18.06 -8.95
C LEU A 7 10.33 -17.88 -10.38
N ASN A 8 9.77 -16.71 -10.68
CA ASN A 8 9.39 -16.35 -12.04
C ASN A 8 10.64 -16.00 -12.87
N GLU A 9 11.02 -16.86 -13.81
CA GLU A 9 12.08 -16.65 -14.81
C GLU A 9 11.52 -16.20 -16.18
N LYS A 10 10.53 -15.30 -16.17
CA LYS A 10 9.97 -14.66 -17.37
C LYS A 10 9.44 -15.70 -18.36
N GLU A 11 10.04 -15.78 -19.55
CA GLU A 11 9.69 -16.72 -20.61
C GLU A 11 9.84 -18.19 -20.18
N LYS A 12 10.72 -18.49 -19.22
CA LYS A 12 10.87 -19.86 -18.68
C LYS A 12 9.79 -20.23 -17.67
N GLY A 13 8.95 -19.28 -17.27
CA GLY A 13 7.92 -19.46 -16.25
C GLY A 13 8.49 -19.66 -14.84
N PHE A 14 7.74 -20.37 -14.01
CA PHE A 14 8.11 -20.61 -12.62
C PHE A 14 9.07 -21.78 -12.46
N VAL A 15 10.26 -21.52 -11.91
CA VAL A 15 11.30 -22.52 -11.67
C VAL A 15 11.44 -22.77 -10.17
N PHE A 16 11.55 -24.04 -9.76
CA PHE A 16 11.78 -24.40 -8.37
C PHE A 16 13.07 -23.77 -7.85
N SER A 17 12.99 -23.09 -6.71
CA SER A 17 14.13 -22.40 -6.08
C SER A 17 14.53 -23.06 -4.77
N MET A 18 13.58 -23.26 -3.85
CA MET A 18 13.87 -23.83 -2.54
C MET A 18 12.65 -24.48 -1.87
N GLU A 19 12.92 -25.39 -0.94
CA GLU A 19 11.94 -25.98 -0.02
C GLU A 19 12.47 -25.87 1.41
N LYS A 20 11.63 -25.45 2.38
CA LYS A 20 11.97 -25.43 3.80
C LYS A 20 10.81 -25.92 4.67
N GLU A 21 11.15 -26.41 5.85
CA GLU A 21 10.17 -26.83 6.86
C GLU A 21 9.76 -25.65 7.73
N LEU A 22 8.44 -25.51 7.97
CA LEU A 22 7.93 -24.58 8.97
C LEU A 22 7.98 -25.23 10.36
N PRO A 23 8.16 -24.42 11.44
CA PRO A 23 8.08 -24.90 12.81
C PRO A 23 6.79 -25.70 13.07
N LYS A 24 6.87 -26.71 13.94
CA LYS A 24 5.67 -27.43 14.40
C LYS A 24 4.72 -26.44 15.07
N GLY A 25 3.43 -26.56 14.76
CA GLY A 25 2.38 -25.64 15.24
C GLY A 25 2.23 -24.35 14.42
N ALA A 26 2.95 -24.21 13.30
CA ALA A 26 2.76 -23.09 12.38
C ALA A 26 1.33 -23.09 11.81
N GLY A 27 0.68 -21.93 11.91
CA GLY A 27 -0.56 -21.62 11.23
C GLY A 27 -0.33 -21.21 9.78
N GLN A 28 -1.33 -20.56 9.21
CA GLN A 28 -1.29 -20.08 7.83
C GLN A 28 -0.25 -18.96 7.67
N VAL A 29 0.54 -19.04 6.60
CA VAL A 29 1.53 -18.03 6.22
C VAL A 29 0.83 -16.87 5.53
N THR A 30 1.21 -15.65 5.89
CA THR A 30 0.89 -14.39 5.24
C THR A 30 2.18 -13.75 4.72
N LEU A 31 2.09 -12.87 3.72
CA LEU A 31 3.23 -12.25 3.05
C LEU A 31 3.18 -10.72 3.22
N ALA A 32 4.27 -10.11 3.65
CA ALA A 32 4.37 -8.67 3.90
C ALA A 32 5.83 -8.22 4.03
N ASP A 33 6.15 -6.99 3.64
CA ASP A 33 7.46 -6.35 3.88
C ASP A 33 7.46 -5.73 5.30
N MET A 34 7.79 -6.52 6.32
CA MET A 34 7.48 -6.18 7.72
C MET A 34 8.39 -5.10 8.30
N ASP A 35 9.59 -4.93 7.74
CA ASP A 35 10.54 -3.90 8.16
C ASP A 35 10.80 -2.84 7.09
N GLY A 36 10.14 -2.93 5.93
CA GLY A 36 10.23 -1.94 4.86
C GLY A 36 11.66 -1.85 4.32
N ASP A 37 12.25 -3.00 4.02
CA ASP A 37 13.53 -3.13 3.32
C ASP A 37 13.35 -3.34 1.80
N GLY A 38 12.11 -3.38 1.33
CA GLY A 38 11.76 -3.56 -0.07
C GLY A 38 11.77 -5.03 -0.49
N THR A 39 11.59 -5.94 0.45
CA THR A 39 11.48 -7.38 0.21
C THR A 39 10.30 -7.98 0.96
N ILE A 40 9.69 -9.03 0.41
CA ILE A 40 8.51 -9.66 1.02
C ILE A 40 8.93 -10.76 1.98
N ASP A 41 8.47 -10.68 3.23
CA ASP A 41 8.75 -11.61 4.32
C ASP A 41 7.62 -12.64 4.52
N LEU A 42 7.92 -13.70 5.27
CA LEU A 42 6.93 -14.68 5.71
C LEU A 42 6.47 -14.36 7.13
N VAL A 43 5.17 -14.18 7.32
CA VAL A 43 4.56 -13.87 8.63
C VAL A 43 3.55 -14.95 8.99
N PHE A 44 3.70 -15.60 10.14
CA PHE A 44 2.76 -16.66 10.56
C PHE A 44 2.71 -16.83 12.07
N PRO A 45 1.57 -17.26 12.64
CA PRO A 45 1.51 -17.63 14.04
C PRO A 45 2.08 -19.03 14.23
N VAL A 46 2.73 -19.29 15.35
CA VAL A 46 3.10 -20.64 15.79
C VAL A 46 2.55 -20.86 17.18
N CYS A 47 1.69 -21.86 17.34
CA CYS A 47 1.14 -22.26 18.64
C CYS A 47 1.47 -23.73 18.88
N ARG A 48 2.42 -24.00 19.78
CA ARG A 48 2.92 -25.36 20.05
C ARG A 48 2.09 -26.10 21.10
N ASP A 49 1.42 -25.37 21.99
CA ASP A 49 0.52 -25.87 23.03
C ASP A 49 -0.62 -24.87 23.30
N LYS A 50 -1.62 -25.26 24.10
CA LYS A 50 -2.76 -24.39 24.53
C LYS A 50 -2.35 -23.17 25.37
N ASN A 51 -1.07 -22.97 25.66
CA ASN A 51 -0.57 -21.87 26.49
C ASN A 51 0.55 -21.05 25.85
N GLU A 52 1.10 -21.44 24.70
CA GLU A 52 2.26 -20.75 24.11
C GLU A 52 2.08 -20.53 22.61
N CYS A 53 1.89 -19.27 22.24
CA CYS A 53 1.88 -18.79 20.87
C CYS A 53 2.93 -17.70 20.67
N ALA A 54 3.42 -17.57 19.45
CA ALA A 54 4.26 -16.48 19.00
C ALA A 54 3.89 -16.09 17.57
N ILE A 55 4.17 -14.83 17.21
CA ILE A 55 4.18 -14.39 15.81
C ILE A 55 5.60 -14.57 15.30
N HIS A 56 5.75 -15.30 14.21
CA HIS A 56 7.02 -15.53 13.55
C HIS A 56 7.09 -14.66 12.30
N VAL A 57 8.20 -13.94 12.14
CA VAL A 57 8.55 -13.19 10.93
C VAL A 57 9.87 -13.74 10.41
N VAL A 58 9.85 -14.37 9.24
CA VAL A 58 11.06 -14.85 8.56
C VAL A 58 11.34 -13.88 7.43
N HIS A 59 12.33 -13.03 7.66
CA HIS A 59 12.72 -11.99 6.75
C HIS A 59 13.42 -12.57 5.53
N ASN A 60 13.19 -11.93 4.39
CA ASN A 60 13.82 -12.29 3.14
C ASN A 60 15.26 -11.78 3.11
N ARG A 61 16.21 -12.67 2.83
CA ARG A 61 17.61 -12.32 2.70
C ARG A 61 17.91 -11.88 1.28
N GLN A 62 18.04 -10.58 1.05
CA GLN A 62 18.54 -10.02 -0.20
C GLN A 62 19.53 -8.87 0.05
N MET A 63 20.13 -8.37 -1.02
CA MET A 63 20.93 -7.17 -1.02
C MET A 63 20.09 -5.97 -0.51
N PRO A 64 20.65 -5.17 0.41
CA PRO A 64 19.96 -4.02 0.96
C PRO A 64 19.85 -2.90 -0.09
N LEU A 65 19.00 -1.91 0.17
CA LEU A 65 19.00 -0.66 -0.59
C LEU A 65 20.29 0.12 -0.36
N CYS A 66 20.84 0.77 -1.39
CA CYS A 66 22.00 1.64 -1.24
C CYS A 66 21.65 2.88 -0.40
N GLU A 67 22.55 3.25 0.51
CA GLU A 67 22.43 4.50 1.26
C GLU A 67 22.77 5.72 0.39
N THR A 68 22.28 6.89 0.80
CA THR A 68 22.51 8.14 0.07
C THR A 68 24.01 8.44 -0.05
N GLY A 69 24.52 8.48 -1.29
CA GLY A 69 25.95 8.71 -1.58
C GLY A 69 26.77 7.43 -1.82
N ASP A 70 26.17 6.25 -1.65
CA ASP A 70 26.82 4.94 -1.82
C ASP A 70 26.37 4.19 -3.09
N ILE A 71 25.66 4.86 -4.01
CA ILE A 71 25.07 4.26 -5.23
C ILE A 71 26.14 3.57 -6.10
N GLU A 72 27.39 4.04 -6.07
CA GLU A 72 28.50 3.44 -6.83
C GLU A 72 29.12 2.19 -6.16
N LYS A 73 28.73 1.84 -4.92
CA LYS A 73 29.27 0.67 -4.20
C LYS A 73 28.58 -0.62 -4.66
N LYS A 74 29.39 -1.65 -4.95
CA LYS A 74 28.89 -3.00 -5.25
C LYS A 74 28.31 -3.65 -3.98
N GLY A 75 27.12 -4.23 -4.09
CA GLY A 75 26.53 -5.09 -3.04
C GLY A 75 25.23 -4.56 -2.42
N CYS A 76 24.71 -3.44 -2.90
CA CYS A 76 23.38 -2.91 -2.57
C CYS A 76 22.60 -2.62 -3.85
N ARG A 77 21.29 -2.39 -3.71
CA ARG A 77 20.36 -2.10 -4.80
C ARG A 77 20.22 -0.60 -5.00
N ASP A 78 20.39 -0.14 -6.24
CA ASP A 78 20.15 1.26 -6.61
C ASP A 78 18.65 1.61 -6.37
N PRO A 79 18.35 2.71 -5.67
CA PRO A 79 16.98 3.20 -5.51
C PRO A 79 16.17 3.37 -6.80
N HIS A 80 16.84 3.65 -7.92
CA HIS A 80 16.21 3.81 -9.23
C HIS A 80 16.18 2.50 -10.04
N GLU A 81 16.72 1.40 -9.50
CA GLU A 81 16.68 0.07 -10.13
C GLU A 81 16.24 -1.02 -9.13
N LEU A 82 15.00 -0.90 -8.63
CA LEU A 82 14.52 -1.75 -7.54
C LEU A 82 14.26 -3.22 -7.93
N CYS A 83 14.15 -3.51 -9.24
CA CYS A 83 13.77 -4.82 -9.78
C CYS A 83 14.97 -5.69 -10.19
N VAL A 84 16.18 -5.34 -9.74
CA VAL A 84 17.38 -6.17 -9.95
C VAL A 84 17.30 -7.44 -9.09
N ALA A 85 17.43 -8.58 -9.76
CA ALA A 85 17.44 -9.90 -9.13
C ALA A 85 18.67 -10.07 -8.24
N ASP A 86 18.50 -10.80 -7.14
CA ASP A 86 19.59 -11.13 -6.23
C ASP A 86 19.80 -12.65 -6.16
N GLU A 87 21.02 -13.09 -6.49
CA GLU A 87 21.44 -14.48 -6.38
C GLU A 87 21.47 -14.98 -4.92
N LYS A 88 21.55 -14.08 -3.94
CA LYS A 88 21.56 -14.42 -2.51
C LYS A 88 20.17 -14.58 -1.90
N PHE A 89 19.11 -14.36 -2.68
CA PHE A 89 17.71 -14.50 -2.29
C PHE A 89 17.47 -15.80 -1.51
N GLY A 90 16.82 -15.70 -0.37
CA GLY A 90 16.34 -16.86 0.37
C GLY A 90 15.81 -16.52 1.75
N PHE A 91 15.30 -17.53 2.43
CA PHE A 91 14.76 -17.41 3.79
C PHE A 91 15.52 -18.33 4.73
N GLU A 92 15.87 -17.89 5.94
CA GLU A 92 16.60 -18.72 6.92
C GLU A 92 15.86 -18.89 8.24
N ILE A 93 15.08 -19.98 8.34
CA ILE A 93 14.36 -20.32 9.58
C ILE A 93 15.36 -20.75 10.66
N GLY A 94 15.35 -20.00 11.77
CA GLY A 94 16.17 -20.27 12.96
C GLY A 94 17.36 -19.33 13.11
N SER A 95 17.64 -18.48 12.11
CA SER A 95 18.63 -17.40 12.18
C SER A 95 18.18 -16.33 13.18
N GLU A 96 19.05 -15.91 14.09
CA GLU A 96 18.75 -14.81 15.03
C GLU A 96 18.56 -13.44 14.33
N ALA A 97 19.08 -13.29 13.10
CA ALA A 97 18.98 -12.04 12.34
C ALA A 97 17.77 -12.03 11.39
N ASP A 98 17.42 -13.19 10.83
CA ASP A 98 16.41 -13.30 9.78
C ASP A 98 15.11 -13.94 10.27
N HIS A 99 15.11 -14.66 11.39
CA HIS A 99 13.93 -15.28 11.95
C HIS A 99 13.58 -14.67 13.30
N LEU A 100 12.71 -13.67 13.25
CA LEU A 100 12.20 -13.00 14.43
C LEU A 100 11.03 -13.79 15.02
N ILE A 101 11.10 -14.05 16.33
CA ILE A 101 10.05 -14.70 17.10
C ILE A 101 9.55 -13.69 18.12
N LEU A 102 8.29 -13.29 18.01
CA LEU A 102 7.61 -12.36 18.91
C LEU A 102 6.68 -13.15 19.84
N PRO A 103 7.09 -13.43 21.09
CA PRO A 103 6.28 -14.21 22.00
C PRO A 103 5.00 -13.45 22.35
N TRP A 104 3.85 -14.11 22.23
CA TRP A 104 2.55 -13.46 22.39
C TRP A 104 2.35 -12.79 23.76
N HIS A 105 2.87 -13.42 24.81
CA HIS A 105 2.82 -12.92 26.19
C HIS A 105 3.71 -11.68 26.44
N LYS A 106 4.62 -11.35 25.52
CA LYS A 106 5.41 -10.11 25.57
C LYS A 106 4.75 -8.96 24.81
N ILE A 107 3.86 -9.28 23.86
CA ILE A 107 3.15 -8.30 23.03
C ILE A 107 1.85 -7.85 23.70
N THR A 108 1.19 -8.76 24.40
CA THR A 108 -0.14 -8.53 24.97
C THR A 108 -0.18 -8.86 26.46
N ASP A 109 -0.95 -8.11 27.23
CA ASP A 109 -1.17 -8.34 28.67
C ASP A 109 -2.16 -9.50 28.95
N THR A 110 -2.65 -10.17 27.91
CA THR A 110 -3.67 -11.22 28.05
C THR A 110 -3.06 -12.62 28.12
N LYS A 111 -3.79 -13.53 28.77
CA LYS A 111 -3.54 -14.97 28.72
C LYS A 111 -4.18 -15.64 27.49
N SER A 112 -4.97 -14.90 26.72
CA SER A 112 -5.61 -15.43 25.52
C SER A 112 -4.58 -15.81 24.48
N LEU A 113 -4.86 -16.83 23.67
CA LEU A 113 -4.00 -17.25 22.58
C LEU A 113 -4.50 -16.75 21.23
N ILE A 114 -3.62 -16.79 20.25
CA ILE A 114 -3.95 -16.59 18.84
C ILE A 114 -4.89 -17.72 18.37
N GLN A 115 -6.01 -17.35 17.77
CA GLN A 115 -6.95 -18.30 17.17
C GLN A 115 -6.49 -18.64 15.75
N THR A 116 -5.90 -19.83 15.58
CA THR A 116 -5.36 -20.28 14.30
C THR A 116 -6.33 -21.11 13.47
N SER A 117 -7.51 -21.46 14.02
CA SER A 117 -8.54 -22.24 13.34
C SER A 117 -9.96 -21.77 13.67
N HIS A 118 -10.84 -21.82 12.69
CA HIS A 118 -12.23 -21.42 12.84
C HIS A 118 -12.99 -22.34 13.81
N PRO A 119 -13.76 -21.79 14.77
CA PRO A 119 -14.31 -22.56 15.88
C PRO A 119 -15.51 -23.45 15.51
N HIS A 120 -16.14 -23.24 14.34
CA HIS A 120 -17.31 -24.01 13.89
C HIS A 120 -17.14 -24.68 12.52
N LEU A 121 -16.12 -24.26 11.75
CA LEU A 121 -15.85 -24.82 10.44
C LEU A 121 -14.68 -25.76 10.66
N THR A 122 -14.86 -27.03 10.34
CA THR A 122 -13.87 -28.08 10.63
C THR A 122 -12.51 -27.71 10.06
N SER A 123 -11.57 -27.40 10.96
CA SER A 123 -10.15 -27.19 10.69
C SER A 123 -9.81 -26.13 9.65
N THR A 124 -10.67 -25.13 9.43
CA THR A 124 -10.35 -24.02 8.52
C THR A 124 -9.39 -23.03 9.20
N PRO A 125 -8.19 -22.75 8.65
CA PRO A 125 -7.24 -21.87 9.30
C PRO A 125 -7.70 -20.41 9.25
N ILE A 126 -7.31 -19.65 10.27
CA ILE A 126 -7.48 -18.19 10.32
C ILE A 126 -6.09 -17.57 10.23
N PRO A 127 -5.79 -16.78 9.18
CA PRO A 127 -4.49 -16.16 9.02
C PRO A 127 -4.35 -14.92 9.91
N LEU A 128 -3.10 -14.49 10.11
CA LEU A 128 -2.82 -13.13 10.54
C LEU A 128 -3.18 -12.18 9.39
N ARG A 129 -3.93 -11.12 9.69
CA ARG A 129 -4.31 -10.10 8.71
C ARG A 129 -3.27 -9.03 8.68
N ILE A 130 -2.77 -8.73 7.49
CA ILE A 130 -1.79 -7.67 7.27
C ILE A 130 -2.50 -6.48 6.65
N GLY A 131 -2.17 -5.28 7.13
CA GLY A 131 -2.62 -4.00 6.60
C GLY A 131 -1.89 -2.87 7.29
N ASP A 132 -1.76 -1.71 6.64
CA ASP A 132 -1.18 -0.50 7.23
C ASP A 132 -2.33 0.41 7.65
N PHE A 133 -2.74 0.38 8.92
CA PHE A 133 -3.94 1.11 9.36
C PHE A 133 -3.64 2.57 9.69
N ASN A 134 -2.36 2.90 9.86
CA ASN A 134 -1.92 4.25 10.25
C ASN A 134 -1.17 4.98 9.13
N ASN A 135 -1.08 4.38 7.94
CA ASN A 135 -0.43 4.87 6.75
C ASN A 135 1.06 5.21 6.97
N ASP A 136 1.75 4.56 7.92
CA ASP A 136 3.15 4.83 8.22
C ASP A 136 4.14 4.11 7.30
N GLY A 137 3.62 3.29 6.40
CA GLY A 137 4.37 2.51 5.42
C GLY A 137 4.97 1.24 6.00
N TYR A 138 4.58 0.81 7.20
CA TYR A 138 4.92 -0.49 7.77
C TYR A 138 3.66 -1.33 7.97
N PRO A 139 3.68 -2.63 7.61
CA PRO A 139 2.50 -3.45 7.80
C PRO A 139 2.21 -3.73 9.27
N ASP A 140 0.97 -3.46 9.68
CA ASP A 140 0.39 -3.82 10.97
C ASP A 140 -0.32 -5.18 10.90
N ILE A 141 -0.72 -5.70 12.07
CA ILE A 141 -1.31 -7.04 12.17
C ILE A 141 -2.63 -7.01 12.93
N LEU A 142 -3.70 -7.50 12.31
CA LEU A 142 -4.96 -7.79 12.98
C LEU A 142 -5.06 -9.29 13.32
N VAL A 143 -5.22 -9.59 14.60
CA VAL A 143 -5.15 -10.94 15.16
C VAL A 143 -6.46 -11.32 15.82
N THR A 144 -6.99 -12.49 15.46
CA THR A 144 -8.16 -13.08 16.15
C THR A 144 -7.68 -13.91 17.35
N THR A 145 -8.34 -13.80 18.50
CA THR A 145 -7.94 -14.47 19.74
C THR A 145 -9.02 -15.41 20.27
N VAL A 146 -8.60 -16.44 21.02
CA VAL A 146 -9.48 -17.51 21.53
C VAL A 146 -10.46 -17.02 22.60
N ASP A 147 -10.11 -15.97 23.33
CA ASP A 147 -10.96 -15.26 24.32
C ASP A 147 -12.04 -14.37 23.68
N ASN A 148 -12.42 -14.66 22.43
CA ASN A 148 -13.50 -13.98 21.75
C ASN A 148 -13.19 -12.52 21.39
N GLY A 149 -11.98 -12.25 20.91
CA GLY A 149 -11.53 -10.89 20.60
C GLY A 149 -10.81 -10.77 19.26
N VAL A 150 -10.68 -9.52 18.82
CA VAL A 150 -9.74 -9.10 17.77
C VAL A 150 -8.78 -8.09 18.39
N ARG A 151 -7.49 -8.20 18.06
CA ARG A 151 -6.43 -7.28 18.50
C ARG A 151 -5.75 -6.66 17.29
N LEU A 152 -5.57 -5.35 17.35
CA LEU A 152 -4.81 -4.59 16.37
C LEU A 152 -3.40 -4.41 16.93
N LEU A 153 -2.39 -4.86 16.20
CA LEU A 153 -0.99 -4.77 16.59
C LEU A 153 -0.27 -3.83 15.64
N LYS A 154 0.27 -2.74 16.17
CA LYS A 154 0.98 -1.74 15.37
C LYS A 154 2.44 -2.12 15.20
N SER A 155 3.00 -1.94 14.01
CA SER A 155 4.42 -2.09 13.73
C SER A 155 5.23 -1.01 14.44
N VAL A 156 6.26 -1.40 15.20
CA VAL A 156 7.12 -0.48 15.95
C VAL A 156 8.60 -0.84 15.81
N PRO A 157 9.53 0.14 15.89
CA PRO A 157 10.95 -0.16 15.98
C PRO A 157 11.20 -1.14 17.13
N CYS A 158 11.97 -2.19 16.88
CA CYS A 158 12.11 -3.19 17.93
C CYS A 158 13.09 -2.79 19.03
N SER A 159 12.85 -3.32 20.23
CA SER A 159 13.76 -3.24 21.38
C SER A 159 14.52 -4.56 21.56
N VAL A 160 15.68 -4.49 22.23
CA VAL A 160 16.51 -5.65 22.55
C VAL A 160 15.75 -6.66 23.42
N ASP A 161 14.87 -6.20 24.31
CA ASP A 161 14.10 -7.07 25.21
C ASP A 161 13.04 -7.93 24.49
N ILE A 162 12.54 -7.44 23.35
CA ILE A 162 11.51 -8.10 22.55
C ILE A 162 12.15 -8.93 21.44
N CYS A 163 13.03 -8.34 20.62
CA CYS A 163 13.57 -9.00 19.42
C CYS A 163 15.00 -9.55 19.57
N GLY A 164 15.75 -9.13 20.59
CA GLY A 164 17.18 -9.41 20.71
C GLY A 164 18.06 -8.45 19.91
N ALA A 165 19.36 -8.41 20.25
CA ALA A 165 20.31 -7.41 19.74
C ALA A 165 20.50 -7.47 18.21
N LYS A 166 20.64 -8.67 17.63
CA LYS A 166 20.89 -8.84 16.19
C LYS A 166 19.73 -8.35 15.33
N ALA A 167 18.49 -8.57 15.78
CA ALA A 167 17.31 -8.09 15.08
C ALA A 167 17.26 -6.54 15.10
N VAL A 168 17.61 -5.93 16.23
CA VAL A 168 17.71 -4.45 16.34
C VAL A 168 18.83 -3.90 15.46
N GLU A 169 20.01 -4.54 15.46
CA GLU A 169 21.13 -4.18 14.58
C GLU A 169 20.77 -4.26 13.10
N SER A 170 19.91 -5.22 12.73
CA SER A 170 19.41 -5.40 11.36
C SER A 170 18.20 -4.52 11.02
N GLY A 171 17.79 -3.62 11.92
CA GLY A 171 16.65 -2.72 11.69
C GLY A 171 15.28 -3.39 11.70
N ARG A 172 15.17 -4.62 12.20
CA ARG A 172 13.90 -5.37 12.23
C ARG A 172 12.89 -4.71 13.16
N ARG A 173 11.61 -4.93 12.88
CA ARG A 173 10.49 -4.34 13.63
C ARG A 173 9.75 -5.36 14.46
N GLY A 174 9.28 -4.89 15.63
CA GLY A 174 8.38 -5.62 16.49
C GLY A 174 6.94 -5.15 16.29
N VAL A 175 6.05 -5.58 17.17
CA VAL A 175 4.67 -5.10 17.21
C VAL A 175 4.22 -4.78 18.63
N GLU A 176 3.27 -3.86 18.74
CA GLU A 176 2.68 -3.41 20.01
C GLU A 176 1.15 -3.53 19.96
N ASP A 177 0.51 -4.04 21.03
CA ASP A 177 -0.96 -4.15 21.12
C ASP A 177 -1.61 -2.77 21.28
N VAL A 178 -2.42 -2.36 20.30
CA VAL A 178 -3.14 -1.09 20.31
C VAL A 178 -4.39 -1.24 21.19
N VAL A 179 -4.30 -0.76 22.43
CA VAL A 179 -5.39 -0.84 23.41
C VAL A 179 -6.31 0.38 23.37
N LEU A 180 -5.73 1.58 23.33
CA LEU A 180 -6.48 2.84 23.36
C LEU A 180 -7.16 3.08 22.00
N GLY A 181 -8.45 3.38 22.01
CA GLY A 181 -9.23 3.64 20.79
C GLY A 181 -9.72 2.36 20.09
N THR A 182 -9.41 1.17 20.60
CA THR A 182 -9.89 -0.12 20.06
C THR A 182 -11.00 -0.76 20.90
N GLU A 183 -11.58 -0.02 21.85
CA GLU A 183 -12.61 -0.50 22.77
C GLU A 183 -13.84 -1.03 22.03
N ALA A 184 -14.24 -0.36 20.94
CA ALA A 184 -15.38 -0.75 20.11
C ALA A 184 -15.13 -2.08 19.37
N VAL A 185 -13.95 -2.25 18.78
CA VAL A 185 -13.53 -3.46 18.05
C VAL A 185 -13.35 -4.65 19.00
N ARG A 186 -12.97 -4.39 20.25
CA ARG A 186 -12.80 -5.41 21.30
C ARG A 186 -14.10 -5.77 22.01
N GLY A 187 -15.06 -4.85 22.04
CA GLY A 187 -16.32 -4.97 22.79
C GLY A 187 -17.49 -5.59 22.00
N VAL A 188 -17.22 -6.29 20.90
CA VAL A 188 -18.28 -6.83 20.04
C VAL A 188 -19.04 -7.96 20.73
N SER A 189 -20.38 -7.93 20.60
CA SER A 189 -21.23 -9.02 21.08
C SER A 189 -21.11 -10.27 20.21
N GLY A 190 -21.45 -11.42 20.79
CA GLY A 190 -21.42 -12.69 20.06
C GLY A 190 -20.03 -13.32 19.99
N LYS A 191 -19.95 -14.48 19.33
CA LYS A 191 -18.69 -15.22 19.24
C LYS A 191 -17.86 -14.74 18.05
N VAL A 192 -16.78 -14.00 18.28
CA VAL A 192 -15.79 -13.60 17.27
C VAL A 192 -15.19 -14.82 16.60
N VAL A 193 -15.22 -14.82 15.27
CA VAL A 193 -14.68 -15.91 14.43
C VAL A 193 -13.63 -15.43 13.44
N GLY A 194 -13.41 -14.12 13.33
CA GLY A 194 -12.35 -13.55 12.51
C GLY A 194 -12.48 -12.04 12.42
N GLY A 195 -11.52 -11.43 11.74
CA GLY A 195 -11.61 -10.05 11.27
C GLY A 195 -10.87 -9.88 9.95
N GLY A 196 -10.95 -8.68 9.39
CA GLY A 196 -10.26 -8.28 8.17
C GLY A 196 -10.19 -6.77 8.05
N PHE A 197 -9.32 -6.30 7.16
CA PHE A 197 -9.24 -4.90 6.81
C PHE A 197 -10.02 -4.61 5.53
N LEU A 198 -10.61 -3.42 5.45
CA LEU A 198 -11.24 -2.88 4.26
C LEU A 198 -11.30 -1.36 4.42
N ASP A 199 -11.04 -0.60 3.38
CA ASP A 199 -11.35 0.84 3.34
C ASP A 199 -12.83 0.97 2.93
N LEU A 200 -13.71 1.32 3.89
CA LEU A 200 -15.18 1.25 3.74
C LEU A 200 -15.78 2.51 3.15
N ASP A 201 -15.23 3.67 3.48
CA ASP A 201 -15.66 4.98 3.03
C ASP A 201 -14.76 5.59 1.95
N GLU A 202 -13.78 4.82 1.45
CA GLU A 202 -12.88 5.18 0.37
C GLU A 202 -11.98 6.39 0.71
N ASP A 203 -11.65 6.55 2.00
CA ASP A 203 -10.87 7.69 2.51
C ASP A 203 -9.34 7.44 2.51
N GLY A 204 -8.93 6.23 2.11
CA GLY A 204 -7.52 5.82 2.06
C GLY A 204 -6.94 5.34 3.39
N THR A 205 -7.80 5.00 4.34
CA THR A 205 -7.44 4.39 5.62
C THR A 205 -8.07 3.00 5.73
N LEU A 206 -7.36 2.03 6.32
CA LEU A 206 -7.94 0.71 6.56
C LEU A 206 -8.86 0.73 7.78
N ASP A 207 -10.12 0.40 7.56
CA ASP A 207 -11.11 0.09 8.59
C ASP A 207 -11.07 -1.38 9.00
N VAL A 208 -11.76 -1.69 10.09
CA VAL A 208 -11.80 -3.04 10.64
C VAL A 208 -13.18 -3.66 10.49
N LEU A 209 -13.22 -4.83 9.87
CA LEU A 209 -14.36 -5.74 9.88
C LEU A 209 -14.15 -6.82 10.95
N VAL A 210 -15.16 -7.06 11.78
CA VAL A 210 -15.20 -8.16 12.76
C VAL A 210 -16.35 -9.10 12.45
N PHE A 211 -16.05 -10.39 12.31
CA PHE A 211 -17.02 -11.43 12.02
C PHE A 211 -17.40 -12.14 13.31
N THR A 212 -18.69 -12.25 13.60
CA THR A 212 -19.21 -12.90 14.80
C THR A 212 -20.30 -13.92 14.47
N ILE A 213 -20.55 -14.83 15.41
CA ILE A 213 -21.70 -15.72 15.42
C ILE A 213 -22.55 -15.40 16.64
N GLU A 214 -23.78 -14.96 16.39
CA GLU A 214 -24.78 -14.64 17.41
C GLU A 214 -26.02 -15.51 17.21
N SER A 215 -26.37 -16.33 18.20
CA SER A 215 -27.52 -17.24 18.14
C SER A 215 -27.54 -18.12 16.87
N GLY A 216 -26.36 -18.59 16.45
CA GLY A 216 -26.18 -19.43 15.25
C GLY A 216 -26.21 -18.67 13.91
N LYS A 217 -26.30 -17.34 13.91
CA LYS A 217 -26.25 -16.51 12.70
C LYS A 217 -24.92 -15.78 12.59
N PHE A 218 -24.33 -15.81 11.41
CA PHE A 218 -23.16 -14.97 11.10
C PHE A 218 -23.57 -13.50 11.05
N ARG A 219 -22.76 -12.65 11.66
CA ARG A 219 -22.86 -11.19 11.60
C ARG A 219 -21.51 -10.58 11.28
N THR A 220 -21.54 -9.43 10.63
CA THR A 220 -20.35 -8.63 10.34
C THR A 220 -20.56 -7.27 10.97
N HIS A 221 -19.58 -6.84 11.76
CA HIS A 221 -19.52 -5.53 12.38
C HIS A 221 -18.43 -4.73 11.67
N ALA A 222 -18.74 -3.51 11.27
CA ALA A 222 -17.83 -2.62 10.56
C ALA A 222 -17.47 -1.44 11.46
N PHE A 223 -16.18 -1.12 11.57
CA PHE A 223 -15.66 -0.09 12.46
C PHE A 223 -14.78 0.87 11.68
N TYR A 224 -15.22 2.12 11.55
CA TYR A 224 -14.43 3.18 10.94
C TYR A 224 -13.18 3.49 11.78
N ASN A 225 -12.04 3.54 11.11
CA ASN A 225 -10.76 3.93 11.66
C ASN A 225 -10.72 5.46 11.80
N ASN A 226 -10.98 5.93 13.01
CA ASN A 226 -10.95 7.36 13.34
C ASN A 226 -9.62 7.80 13.97
N PHE A 227 -8.53 7.03 13.82
CA PHE A 227 -7.22 7.46 14.30
C PHE A 227 -6.73 8.63 13.44
N TYR A 228 -6.32 9.72 14.08
CA TYR A 228 -5.72 10.84 13.36
C TYR A 228 -4.30 10.47 12.93
N ASN A 229 -4.09 10.29 11.63
CA ASN A 229 -2.80 9.99 11.04
C ASN A 229 -2.38 11.13 10.11
N ASP A 230 -1.28 11.80 10.45
CA ASP A 230 -0.65 12.80 9.59
C ASP A 230 0.29 12.12 8.58
N ALA A 231 -0.27 11.26 7.73
CA ALA A 231 0.49 10.43 6.80
C ALA A 231 -0.23 10.30 5.45
N PHE A 232 0.55 10.09 4.40
CA PHE A 232 0.06 9.92 3.04
C PHE A 232 -0.15 8.44 2.72
N PHE A 233 -1.03 8.14 1.77
CA PHE A 233 -1.27 6.77 1.28
C PHE A 233 -1.24 6.70 -0.26
N LEU A 234 -1.18 5.49 -0.78
CA LEU A 234 -1.55 5.17 -2.16
C LEU A 234 -2.50 3.98 -2.18
N LYS A 235 -3.53 4.09 -3.02
CA LYS A 235 -4.47 3.00 -3.30
C LYS A 235 -4.27 2.54 -4.75
N ALA A 236 -3.67 1.39 -4.96
CA ALA A 236 -3.29 0.93 -6.29
C ALA A 236 -4.00 -0.38 -6.68
N LEU A 237 -4.49 -0.43 -7.92
CA LEU A 237 -5.11 -1.60 -8.52
C LEU A 237 -4.41 -1.93 -9.85
N VAL A 238 -3.86 -3.13 -9.98
CA VAL A 238 -3.44 -3.68 -11.27
C VAL A 238 -4.59 -4.51 -11.84
N SER A 239 -5.01 -4.19 -13.05
CA SER A 239 -5.99 -4.95 -13.83
C SER A 239 -5.34 -6.11 -14.58
N ASN A 240 -6.11 -7.12 -14.97
CA ASN A 240 -5.66 -8.26 -15.76
C ASN A 240 -5.06 -7.85 -17.11
N GLY A 241 -5.45 -6.69 -17.63
CA GLY A 241 -4.83 -6.10 -18.82
C GLY A 241 -5.43 -6.52 -20.15
N VAL A 242 -6.61 -7.14 -20.15
CA VAL A 242 -7.27 -7.59 -21.39
C VAL A 242 -7.65 -6.41 -22.29
N CYS A 243 -8.01 -5.26 -21.69
CA CYS A 243 -8.42 -4.06 -22.42
C CYS A 243 -7.78 -2.80 -21.79
N PRO A 244 -7.13 -1.92 -22.58
CA PRO A 244 -6.42 -0.74 -22.05
C PRO A 244 -7.42 0.38 -21.71
N ALA A 245 -8.39 0.59 -22.60
CA ALA A 245 -9.54 1.43 -22.36
C ALA A 245 -10.81 0.62 -22.66
N TRP A 246 -11.36 0.82 -23.84
CA TRP A 246 -12.30 -0.14 -24.40
C TRP A 246 -11.52 -1.31 -25.01
N CYS A 247 -12.11 -2.49 -24.98
CA CYS A 247 -11.60 -3.59 -25.76
C CYS A 247 -11.59 -3.15 -27.24
N PRO A 248 -10.47 -3.35 -27.98
CA PRO A 248 -10.37 -2.88 -29.36
C PRO A 248 -11.43 -3.50 -30.29
N GLU A 249 -11.89 -4.69 -29.92
CA GLU A 249 -12.87 -5.49 -30.65
C GLU A 249 -14.12 -5.70 -29.77
N GLY A 250 -15.30 -5.71 -30.38
CA GLY A 250 -16.57 -5.93 -29.69
C GLY A 250 -17.42 -4.67 -29.50
N GLU A 251 -18.65 -4.87 -29.02
CA GLU A 251 -19.56 -3.78 -28.68
C GLU A 251 -19.09 -3.10 -27.38
N LYS A 252 -19.02 -1.77 -27.39
CA LYS A 252 -18.62 -0.98 -26.22
C LYS A 252 -19.79 -0.91 -25.24
N PHE A 253 -19.77 -1.78 -24.23
CA PHE A 253 -20.80 -1.84 -23.19
C PHE A 253 -20.22 -2.42 -21.88
N PRO A 254 -20.64 -1.95 -20.69
CA PRO A 254 -21.48 -0.79 -20.39
C PRO A 254 -20.71 0.55 -20.45
N ASP A 255 -21.43 1.68 -20.52
CA ASP A 255 -20.91 3.04 -20.33
C ASP A 255 -21.32 3.54 -18.92
N PRO A 256 -20.38 3.86 -18.00
CA PRO A 256 -18.94 3.98 -18.21
C PRO A 256 -18.20 2.64 -18.40
N LYS A 257 -17.08 2.72 -19.13
CA LYS A 257 -16.13 1.63 -19.45
C LYS A 257 -15.94 0.69 -18.24
N PRO A 258 -16.09 -0.64 -18.40
CA PRO A 258 -15.72 -1.58 -17.35
C PRO A 258 -14.19 -1.70 -17.25
N TYR A 259 -13.67 -1.82 -16.03
CA TYR A 259 -12.30 -2.28 -15.82
C TYR A 259 -12.22 -3.80 -15.98
N GLY A 260 -11.04 -4.28 -16.38
CA GLY A 260 -10.70 -5.70 -16.27
C GLY A 260 -10.72 -6.16 -14.81
N VAL A 261 -10.68 -7.47 -14.60
CA VAL A 261 -10.61 -8.03 -13.24
C VAL A 261 -9.24 -7.77 -12.62
N ASN A 262 -9.17 -7.71 -11.29
CA ASN A 262 -7.93 -7.56 -10.53
C ASN A 262 -6.87 -8.64 -10.89
N TYR A 263 -5.63 -8.23 -11.12
CA TYR A 263 -4.50 -9.13 -11.36
C TYR A 263 -4.04 -9.76 -10.02
N ALA A 264 -4.02 -11.09 -9.94
CA ALA A 264 -3.55 -11.78 -8.73
C ALA A 264 -2.02 -11.84 -8.67
N GLY A 265 -1.43 -11.40 -7.55
CA GLY A 265 0.03 -11.40 -7.35
C GLY A 265 0.78 -10.26 -8.03
N ALA A 266 0.08 -9.21 -8.51
CA ALA A 266 0.76 -7.99 -8.94
C ALA A 266 1.49 -7.36 -7.75
N THR A 267 2.67 -6.80 -7.98
CA THR A 267 3.55 -6.32 -6.90
C THR A 267 3.95 -4.87 -7.18
N TYR A 268 3.85 -4.03 -6.16
CA TYR A 268 4.27 -2.64 -6.16
C TYR A 268 5.56 -2.54 -5.36
N LYS A 269 6.57 -1.89 -5.92
CA LYS A 269 7.81 -1.60 -5.23
C LYS A 269 8.16 -0.15 -5.41
N TYR A 270 8.43 0.55 -4.33
CA TYR A 270 8.61 2.00 -4.37
C TYR A 270 9.62 2.45 -3.32
N THR A 271 10.19 3.64 -3.48
CA THR A 271 11.01 4.26 -2.44
C THR A 271 10.30 5.45 -1.82
N VAL A 272 10.49 5.59 -0.51
CA VAL A 272 10.06 6.75 0.26
C VAL A 272 11.22 7.32 1.07
N LEU A 273 11.13 8.61 1.40
CA LEU A 273 12.02 9.25 2.35
C LEU A 273 11.34 9.28 3.72
N ASP A 274 12.05 8.84 4.74
CA ASP A 274 11.59 8.97 6.12
C ASP A 274 11.79 10.39 6.67
N THR A 275 11.33 10.64 7.89
CA THR A 275 11.45 11.95 8.56
C THR A 275 12.89 12.36 8.87
N SER A 276 13.84 11.42 8.81
CA SER A 276 15.28 11.67 8.96
C SER A 276 15.99 11.92 7.62
N GLY A 277 15.25 11.84 6.50
CA GLY A 277 15.80 11.95 5.16
C GLY A 277 16.49 10.67 4.66
N LYS A 278 16.36 9.55 5.38
CA LYS A 278 16.86 8.25 4.92
C LYS A 278 15.87 7.66 3.93
N ARG A 279 16.41 7.19 2.81
CA ARG A 279 15.64 6.47 1.80
C ARG A 279 15.42 5.03 2.23
N ARG A 280 14.18 4.56 2.09
CA ARG A 280 13.77 3.17 2.29
C ARG A 280 12.99 2.69 1.07
N ALA A 281 13.01 1.39 0.83
CA ALA A 281 12.21 0.76 -0.20
C ALA A 281 11.09 -0.02 0.48
N ASN A 282 9.94 -0.07 -0.16
CA ASN A 282 8.77 -0.79 0.33
C ASN A 282 8.23 -1.66 -0.79
N THR A 283 7.73 -2.84 -0.43
CA THR A 283 7.04 -3.73 -1.36
C THR A 283 5.68 -4.14 -0.83
N VAL A 284 4.67 -4.05 -1.70
CA VAL A 284 3.30 -4.45 -1.39
C VAL A 284 2.78 -5.33 -2.52
N ALA A 285 2.06 -6.40 -2.19
CA ALA A 285 1.49 -7.30 -3.17
C ALA A 285 -0.04 -7.21 -3.19
N GLN A 286 -0.62 -7.14 -4.38
CA GLN A 286 -2.05 -7.24 -4.63
C GLN A 286 -2.46 -8.71 -4.68
N LEU A 287 -3.51 -9.05 -3.91
CA LEU A 287 -4.06 -10.40 -3.84
C LEU A 287 -2.96 -11.49 -3.74
N PRO A 288 -2.04 -11.39 -2.75
CA PRO A 288 -0.85 -12.23 -2.72
C PRO A 288 -1.14 -13.71 -2.48
N GLN A 289 -2.38 -14.10 -2.11
CA GLN A 289 -2.65 -15.46 -1.66
C GLN A 289 -4.02 -15.99 -2.09
N SER A 290 -4.02 -17.19 -2.65
CA SER A 290 -5.21 -18.04 -2.74
C SER A 290 -5.23 -18.97 -1.53
N SER A 291 -6.07 -18.68 -0.54
CA SER A 291 -5.99 -19.33 0.76
C SER A 291 -7.34 -19.33 1.51
N TYR A 292 -7.46 -20.15 2.55
CA TYR A 292 -8.67 -20.13 3.39
C TYR A 292 -8.79 -18.79 4.09
N PHE A 293 -10.03 -18.27 4.14
CA PHE A 293 -10.30 -16.96 4.70
C PHE A 293 -9.33 -15.89 4.16
N ALA A 294 -8.96 -15.88 2.88
CA ALA A 294 -7.98 -14.90 2.38
C ALA A 294 -8.42 -13.45 2.63
N LEU A 295 -9.70 -13.11 2.41
CA LEU A 295 -10.33 -11.79 2.66
C LEU A 295 -9.44 -10.58 2.30
N GLN A 296 -8.63 -10.73 1.25
CA GLN A 296 -7.77 -9.67 0.73
C GLN A 296 -8.63 -8.68 -0.05
N THR A 297 -8.27 -7.40 0.03
CA THR A 297 -8.86 -6.37 -0.83
C THR A 297 -8.45 -6.62 -2.29
N PRO A 298 -9.30 -6.25 -3.27
CA PRO A 298 -8.96 -6.39 -4.69
C PRO A 298 -7.84 -5.44 -5.13
N TYR A 299 -7.57 -4.38 -4.36
CA TYR A 299 -6.51 -3.40 -4.51
C TYR A 299 -5.44 -3.57 -3.42
N ALA A 300 -4.31 -2.89 -3.58
CA ALA A 300 -3.33 -2.66 -2.51
C ALA A 300 -3.52 -1.23 -1.96
N LEU A 301 -3.71 -1.11 -0.65
CA LEU A 301 -3.67 0.17 0.07
C LEU A 301 -2.45 0.15 0.99
N PHE A 302 -1.59 1.16 0.87
CA PHE A 302 -0.36 1.23 1.64
C PHE A 302 0.03 2.66 1.95
N GLY A 303 0.59 2.84 3.14
CA GLY A 303 1.10 4.11 3.61
C GLY A 303 2.43 4.49 2.95
N LEU A 304 2.63 5.79 2.91
CA LEU A 304 3.87 6.44 2.52
C LEU A 304 4.53 7.15 3.72
N GLY A 305 3.88 7.24 4.87
CA GLY A 305 4.34 8.05 5.99
C GLY A 305 4.19 9.55 5.74
N ARG A 306 4.91 10.37 6.52
CA ARG A 306 4.65 11.82 6.66
C ARG A 306 5.30 12.73 5.61
N THR A 307 6.35 12.27 4.94
CA THR A 307 7.32 13.17 4.26
C THR A 307 7.33 13.08 2.73
N ASN A 308 6.36 12.38 2.12
CA ASN A 308 6.33 12.21 0.67
C ASN A 308 5.36 13.21 0.03
N ASN A 309 5.90 14.23 -0.61
CA ASN A 309 5.12 15.12 -1.49
C ASN A 309 4.83 14.46 -2.85
N TYR A 310 5.67 13.49 -3.24
CA TYR A 310 5.50 12.62 -4.40
C TYR A 310 6.27 11.32 -4.14
N VAL A 311 5.85 10.25 -4.81
CA VAL A 311 6.64 9.01 -4.90
C VAL A 311 7.54 9.13 -6.11
N GLU A 312 8.86 9.13 -5.87
CA GLU A 312 9.87 9.36 -6.90
C GLU A 312 9.87 8.23 -7.93
N ASP A 313 9.97 6.98 -7.46
CA ASP A 313 10.00 5.79 -8.31
C ASP A 313 8.97 4.77 -7.79
N LEU A 314 8.04 4.40 -8.66
CA LEU A 314 7.07 3.32 -8.46
C LEU A 314 7.28 2.26 -9.55
N PHE A 315 7.65 1.06 -9.14
CA PHE A 315 7.75 -0.12 -9.99
C PHE A 315 6.53 -1.00 -9.78
N VAL A 316 5.95 -1.47 -10.88
CA VAL A 316 4.78 -2.34 -10.87
C VAL A 316 5.10 -3.59 -11.65
N GLY A 317 5.15 -4.74 -10.98
CA GLY A 317 5.48 -6.04 -11.56
C GLY A 317 4.25 -6.95 -11.66
N VAL A 318 4.17 -7.71 -12.75
CA VAL A 318 3.19 -8.79 -12.95
C VAL A 318 3.87 -10.10 -13.35
N SER A 319 3.19 -11.22 -13.19
CA SER A 319 3.72 -12.58 -13.43
C SER A 319 3.58 -13.06 -14.89
N ARG A 320 3.74 -12.17 -15.87
CA ARG A 320 3.57 -12.50 -17.30
C ARG A 320 4.77 -13.27 -17.86
N TYR A 321 4.49 -14.12 -18.83
CA TYR A 321 5.48 -14.89 -19.59
C TYR A 321 6.09 -14.04 -20.72
N GLU A 322 6.53 -12.83 -20.39
CA GLU A 322 7.08 -11.86 -21.34
C GLU A 322 8.38 -11.24 -20.80
N PRO A 323 9.28 -10.77 -21.69
CA PRO A 323 10.50 -10.06 -21.27
C PRO A 323 10.23 -8.84 -20.39
N ASN A 324 9.18 -8.08 -20.75
CA ASN A 324 8.73 -6.86 -20.09
C ASN A 324 7.53 -7.17 -19.22
N HIS A 325 7.76 -7.34 -17.92
CA HIS A 325 6.70 -7.60 -16.94
C HIS A 325 6.71 -6.59 -15.78
N VAL A 326 7.51 -5.52 -15.91
CA VAL A 326 7.65 -4.43 -14.94
C VAL A 326 7.40 -3.12 -15.67
N ALA A 327 6.54 -2.27 -15.13
CA ALA A 327 6.45 -0.86 -15.49
C ALA A 327 7.09 0.01 -14.41
N HIS A 328 7.60 1.16 -14.81
CA HIS A 328 8.21 2.17 -13.95
C HIS A 328 7.52 3.51 -14.17
N TYR A 329 7.05 4.12 -13.09
CA TYR A 329 6.39 5.41 -13.06
C TYR A 329 7.14 6.34 -12.11
N GLN A 330 7.28 7.60 -12.51
CA GLN A 330 7.94 8.63 -11.70
C GLN A 330 7.00 9.79 -11.37
N GLY A 331 7.19 10.38 -10.19
CA GLY A 331 6.43 11.56 -9.77
C GLY A 331 4.96 11.28 -9.45
N VAL A 332 4.67 10.10 -8.89
CA VAL A 332 3.29 9.72 -8.55
C VAL A 332 2.80 10.55 -7.37
N ILE A 333 1.58 11.07 -7.48
CA ILE A 333 1.01 11.98 -6.48
C ILE A 333 0.44 11.15 -5.31
N PRO A 334 0.79 11.43 -4.04
CA PRO A 334 0.22 10.76 -2.87
C PRO A 334 -1.29 11.05 -2.72
N ASN A 335 -1.97 10.28 -1.86
CA ASN A 335 -3.42 10.38 -1.62
C ASN A 335 -4.22 10.28 -2.93
N SER A 336 -3.76 9.38 -3.79
CA SER A 336 -4.38 9.12 -5.08
C SER A 336 -4.68 7.63 -5.22
N GLN A 337 -5.67 7.35 -6.06
CA GLN A 337 -6.00 6.02 -6.51
C GLN A 337 -5.40 5.78 -7.90
N LEU A 338 -4.64 4.71 -8.03
CA LEU A 338 -3.97 4.30 -9.26
C LEU A 338 -4.68 3.08 -9.85
N ILE A 339 -4.99 3.14 -11.14
CA ILE A 339 -5.43 1.98 -11.91
C ILE A 339 -4.38 1.71 -12.99
N ILE A 340 -3.64 0.62 -12.83
CA ILE A 340 -2.58 0.21 -13.74
C ILE A 340 -3.08 -0.92 -14.61
N ILE A 341 -2.93 -0.75 -15.92
CA ILE A 341 -3.41 -1.69 -16.92
C ILE A 341 -2.19 -2.12 -17.75
N PRO A 342 -1.64 -3.31 -17.48
CA PRO A 342 -0.60 -3.89 -18.31
C PRO A 342 -1.28 -4.41 -19.57
N TYR A 343 -1.30 -3.72 -20.71
CA TYR A 343 -2.06 -4.24 -21.85
C TYR A 343 -1.44 -5.54 -22.40
N GLU A 344 -2.23 -6.57 -22.69
CA GLU A 344 -1.70 -7.90 -23.10
C GLU A 344 -1.20 -7.95 -24.55
N LYS A 345 -1.81 -7.22 -25.49
CA LYS A 345 -1.45 -7.33 -26.92
C LYS A 345 -0.23 -6.49 -27.32
N ASP A 346 0.10 -5.46 -26.53
CA ASP A 346 1.22 -4.57 -26.78
C ASP A 346 2.05 -4.47 -25.49
N THR A 347 3.18 -5.17 -25.50
CA THR A 347 4.07 -5.33 -24.33
C THR A 347 4.70 -4.02 -23.86
N GLU A 348 4.67 -2.97 -24.69
CA GLU A 348 5.15 -1.62 -24.32
C GLU A 348 4.02 -0.71 -23.82
N ALA A 349 2.75 -1.09 -24.00
CA ALA A 349 1.59 -0.27 -23.67
C ALA A 349 1.06 -0.54 -22.25
N TRP A 350 1.85 -0.18 -21.24
CA TRP A 350 1.31 -0.05 -19.89
C TRP A 350 0.66 1.32 -19.73
N SER A 351 -0.57 1.35 -19.25
CA SER A 351 -1.26 2.61 -18.93
C SER A 351 -1.55 2.72 -17.44
N MET A 352 -1.38 3.91 -16.89
CA MET A 352 -1.77 4.25 -15.53
C MET A 352 -2.80 5.37 -15.57
N GLU A 353 -3.95 5.13 -14.98
CA GLU A 353 -4.97 6.15 -14.70
C GLU A 353 -4.83 6.54 -13.22
N MET A 354 -4.75 7.84 -12.92
CA MET A 354 -4.58 8.37 -11.57
C MET A 354 -5.77 9.26 -11.20
N TYR A 355 -6.41 8.93 -10.10
CA TYR A 355 -7.56 9.64 -9.55
C TYR A 355 -7.14 10.31 -8.26
N VAL A 356 -7.35 11.63 -8.18
CA VAL A 356 -7.05 12.41 -6.98
C VAL A 356 -8.38 12.87 -6.42
N GLU A 357 -8.67 12.53 -5.17
CA GLU A 357 -9.84 13.05 -4.51
C GLU A 357 -9.61 14.53 -4.16
N PRO A 358 -10.50 15.44 -4.60
CA PRO A 358 -10.36 16.84 -4.25
C PRO A 358 -10.58 17.00 -2.74
N GLY A 359 -9.55 17.44 -2.02
CA GLY A 359 -9.64 17.70 -0.58
C GLY A 359 -10.76 18.70 -0.24
N SER A 360 -11.24 18.68 1.00
CA SER A 360 -12.38 19.49 1.47
C SER A 360 -12.25 21.00 1.19
N ALA A 361 -11.02 21.51 1.15
CA ALA A 361 -10.73 22.92 0.85
C ALA A 361 -10.73 23.25 -0.65
N THR A 362 -10.71 22.26 -1.55
CA THR A 362 -10.53 22.45 -3.01
C THR A 362 -11.55 23.40 -3.59
N SER A 363 -12.83 23.22 -3.24
CA SER A 363 -13.92 24.10 -3.69
C SER A 363 -13.73 25.55 -3.23
N GLY A 364 -13.26 25.74 -1.99
CA GLY A 364 -12.96 27.07 -1.44
C GLY A 364 -11.79 27.75 -2.14
N VAL A 365 -10.70 27.01 -2.36
CA VAL A 365 -9.51 27.51 -3.09
C VAL A 365 -9.88 27.87 -4.53
N LEU A 366 -10.63 27.01 -5.23
CA LEU A 366 -11.10 27.28 -6.59
C LEU A 366 -12.01 28.52 -6.65
N ALA A 367 -12.88 28.73 -5.66
CA ALA A 367 -13.70 29.93 -5.58
C ALA A 367 -12.86 31.19 -5.40
N VAL A 368 -11.88 31.17 -4.49
CA VAL A 368 -10.97 32.31 -4.26
C VAL A 368 -10.11 32.60 -5.50
N LEU A 369 -9.60 31.56 -6.14
CA LEU A 369 -8.79 31.69 -7.36
C LEU A 369 -9.61 32.22 -8.52
N GLY A 370 -10.82 31.69 -8.73
CA GLY A 370 -11.76 32.15 -9.76
C GLY A 370 -12.19 33.60 -9.56
N THR A 371 -12.54 33.99 -8.34
CA THR A 371 -12.88 35.39 -8.01
C THR A 371 -11.71 36.34 -8.23
N SER A 372 -10.50 35.94 -7.82
CA SER A 372 -9.28 36.72 -8.06
C SER A 372 -9.00 36.92 -9.56
N LEU A 373 -9.16 35.87 -10.36
CA LEU A 373 -9.01 35.92 -11.82
C LEU A 373 -10.01 36.87 -12.48
N VAL A 374 -11.28 36.82 -12.08
CA VAL A 374 -12.32 37.72 -12.59
C VAL A 374 -12.03 39.18 -12.24
N LEU A 375 -11.57 39.44 -11.01
CA LEU A 375 -11.17 40.79 -10.59
C LEU A 375 -10.00 41.32 -11.41
N LEU A 376 -8.94 40.51 -11.59
CA LEU A 376 -7.79 40.90 -12.39
C LEU A 376 -8.17 41.12 -13.86
N LEU A 377 -8.99 40.25 -14.44
CA LEU A 377 -9.52 40.43 -15.79
C LEU A 377 -10.35 41.72 -15.91
N GLY A 378 -11.16 42.04 -14.90
CA GLY A 378 -11.92 43.29 -14.86
C GLY A 378 -11.02 44.52 -14.85
N VAL A 379 -9.95 44.51 -14.06
CA VAL A 379 -8.95 45.60 -14.02
C VAL A 379 -8.25 45.74 -15.36
N VAL A 380 -7.76 44.64 -15.94
CA VAL A 380 -7.08 44.64 -17.24
C VAL A 380 -8.00 45.14 -18.34
N ALA A 381 -9.24 44.66 -18.40
CA ALA A 381 -10.22 45.11 -19.38
C ALA A 381 -10.57 46.59 -19.20
N GLY A 382 -10.70 47.06 -17.95
CA GLY A 382 -10.94 48.46 -17.63
C GLY A 382 -9.80 49.37 -18.07
N LEU A 383 -8.56 49.01 -17.75
CA LEU A 383 -7.36 49.75 -18.19
C LEU A 383 -7.24 49.77 -19.71
N HIS A 384 -7.45 48.62 -20.37
CA HIS A 384 -7.40 48.53 -21.83
C HIS A 384 -8.48 49.39 -22.51
N TRP A 385 -9.67 49.50 -21.91
CA TRP A 385 -10.73 50.36 -22.42
C TRP A 385 -10.38 51.84 -22.28
N ILE A 386 -9.73 52.23 -21.17
CA ILE A 386 -9.25 53.61 -20.96
C ILE A 386 -8.15 53.95 -21.97
N GLU A 387 -7.14 53.09 -22.12
CA GLU A 387 -6.04 53.23 -23.08
C GLU A 387 -6.58 53.39 -24.51
N LYS A 388 -7.48 52.49 -24.94
CA LYS A 388 -8.09 52.56 -26.28
C LYS A 388 -8.84 53.88 -26.52
N ARG A 389 -9.48 54.41 -25.48
CA ARG A 389 -10.23 55.68 -25.57
C ARG A 389 -9.28 56.88 -25.68
N GLU A 390 -8.16 56.86 -24.98
CA GLU A 390 -7.11 57.89 -25.11
C GLU A 390 -6.47 57.85 -26.50
N ASP A 391 -6.13 56.67 -27.02
CA ASP A 391 -5.62 56.47 -28.38
C ASP A 391 -6.58 57.03 -29.45
N GLU A 392 -7.89 56.79 -29.31
CA GLU A 392 -8.88 57.34 -30.24
C GLU A 392 -8.97 58.87 -30.17
N LEU A 393 -8.82 59.46 -28.97
CA LEU A 393 -8.77 60.91 -28.78
C LEU A 393 -7.51 61.51 -29.40
N GLU A 394 -6.35 60.89 -29.24
CA GLU A 394 -5.10 61.32 -29.87
C GLU A 394 -5.16 61.22 -31.39
N LYS A 395 -5.67 60.11 -31.94
CA LYS A 395 -5.88 59.95 -33.39
C LYS A 395 -6.78 61.04 -33.96
N LYS A 396 -7.86 61.41 -33.27
CA LYS A 396 -8.74 62.52 -33.68
C LYS A 396 -8.01 63.87 -33.65
N LYS A 397 -7.19 64.14 -32.62
CA LYS A 397 -6.36 65.37 -32.56
C LYS A 397 -5.32 65.42 -33.69
N ALA A 398 -4.64 64.31 -33.98
CA ALA A 398 -3.67 64.21 -35.06
C ALA A 398 -4.31 64.42 -36.46
N LEU A 399 -5.48 63.83 -36.70
CA LEU A 399 -6.26 64.07 -37.93
C LEU A 399 -6.70 65.53 -38.07
N HIS A 400 -7.08 66.18 -36.97
CA HIS A 400 -7.42 67.60 -36.99
C HIS A 400 -6.21 68.49 -37.32
N LEU A 401 -5.02 68.19 -36.79
CA LEU A 401 -3.79 68.91 -37.13
C LEU A 401 -3.41 68.74 -38.61
N LEU A 402 -3.45 67.52 -39.14
CA LEU A 402 -3.16 67.24 -40.55
C LEU A 402 -4.11 67.95 -41.52
N ASN A 403 -5.40 68.07 -41.16
CA ASN A 403 -6.38 68.79 -41.99
C ASN A 403 -6.18 70.32 -41.94
N PHE A 404 -5.57 70.86 -40.90
CA PHE A 404 -5.23 72.28 -40.80
C PHE A 404 -3.93 72.64 -41.54
N ASP A 405 -2.94 71.73 -41.58
CA ASP A 405 -1.71 71.91 -42.36
C ASP A 405 -1.89 71.71 -43.88
N ALA A 406 -3.01 71.12 -44.31
CA ALA A 406 -3.34 70.87 -45.73
C ALA A 406 -4.17 71.99 -46.40
N LEU A 407 -4.49 73.07 -45.68
CA LEU A 407 -5.14 74.30 -46.15
C LEU A 407 -4.11 75.43 -46.19
#